data_AF-A0A6J0N0W7-F1
#
_entry.id   AF-A0A6J0N0W7-F1
#
_cell.length_a   1.000
_cell.length_b   1.000
_cell.length_c   1.000
_cell.angle_alpha   90.00
_cell.angle_beta   90.00
_cell.angle_gamma   90.00
#
_symmetry.space_group_name_H-M   'P 1'
#
loop_
_entity.id
_entity.type
_entity.pdbx_description
1 polymer ?
#
loop_
_entity_poly.entity_id
_entity_poly.type
_entity_poly.pdbx_seq_one_letter_code
_entity_poly.pdbx_strand_id
1 'polypeptide(L)'
;MGSTVDAAANKGVNGTATAKKPTVIFVLGGPGSGKGTQCAYIVEHYGYTHLSAGDLLRAEIKSGNENGTMIQNMIKEGKIVPSEVTIKLLQKAIQENGNDKFLIDGFPRNEENRAAFEKVTEIEPKFVLFFDCPEEEMERRLLGRNQGREDDNIETIRKRFKVFLESSLPVIQYYEAKGKVRKIHAAKPIEDVFQEVKAVFTPEAEKVKNNTCVIL
;
A
#
# COMPACT_ATOMS: atom_id res chain seq x y z
N MET A 1 71.49 8.12 -14.02
CA MET A 1 70.75 7.03 -14.70
C MET A 1 69.56 6.73 -13.81
N GLY A 2 68.33 7.18 -14.04
CA GLY A 2 67.65 7.54 -15.27
C GLY A 2 66.44 6.63 -15.44
N SER A 3 65.30 7.04 -14.87
CA SER A 3 63.91 6.66 -15.23
C SER A 3 63.51 5.17 -15.00
N THR A 4 62.26 4.76 -14.79
CA THR A 4 60.92 5.35 -15.01
C THR A 4 59.91 4.80 -13.98
N VAL A 5 58.91 5.63 -13.70
CA VAL A 5 57.57 5.29 -13.20
C VAL A 5 56.86 4.26 -14.09
N ASP A 6 55.90 3.51 -13.54
CA ASP A 6 54.60 3.35 -14.21
C ASP A 6 53.53 2.87 -13.21
N ALA A 7 52.59 3.79 -12.96
CA ALA A 7 51.28 3.51 -12.43
C ALA A 7 50.40 3.00 -13.59
N ALA A 8 49.93 1.76 -13.50
CA ALA A 8 48.88 1.26 -14.39
C ALA A 8 47.54 1.37 -13.67
N ALA A 9 46.86 2.48 -13.92
CA ALA A 9 45.42 2.59 -13.77
C ALA A 9 44.74 1.57 -14.69
N ASN A 10 43.73 0.84 -14.18
CA ASN A 10 42.70 0.27 -15.04
C ASN A 10 41.35 0.91 -14.71
N LYS A 11 40.98 1.87 -15.55
CA LYS A 11 39.64 2.47 -15.61
C LYS A 11 38.72 1.51 -16.36
N GLY A 12 37.62 1.14 -15.69
CA GLY A 12 36.26 1.07 -16.24
C GLY A 12 35.96 0.03 -17.32
N VAL A 13 34.81 -0.63 -17.20
CA VAL A 13 33.71 -0.50 -18.17
C VAL A 13 32.40 -0.96 -17.50
N ASN A 14 31.54 0.04 -17.29
CA ASN A 14 30.10 0.12 -17.53
C ASN A 14 29.20 -1.10 -17.33
N GLY A 15 28.27 -0.88 -16.39
CA GLY A 15 26.93 -1.42 -16.43
C GLY A 15 26.10 -0.80 -15.32
N THR A 16 25.82 0.51 -15.37
CA THR A 16 24.71 1.07 -14.58
C THR A 16 23.43 0.50 -15.18
N ALA A 17 23.08 -0.72 -14.80
CA ALA A 17 21.74 -1.22 -14.98
C ALA A 17 20.82 -0.19 -14.31
N THR A 18 20.02 0.52 -15.10
CA THR A 18 18.97 1.37 -14.57
C THR A 18 18.12 0.48 -13.68
N ALA A 19 18.24 0.63 -12.36
CA ALA A 19 17.50 -0.18 -11.41
C ALA A 19 16.01 -0.07 -11.78
N LYS A 20 15.40 -1.20 -12.14
CA LYS A 20 14.00 -1.23 -12.55
C LYS A 20 13.17 -0.68 -11.40
N LYS A 21 12.39 0.38 -11.64
CA LYS A 21 11.51 0.96 -10.62
C LYS A 21 10.51 -0.10 -10.15
N PRO A 22 10.25 -0.21 -8.84
CA PRO A 22 9.35 -1.22 -8.30
C PRO A 22 7.91 -0.98 -8.75
N THR A 23 7.16 -2.07 -8.91
CA THR A 23 5.72 -2.04 -9.17
C THR A 23 4.99 -1.84 -7.85
N VAL A 24 4.30 -0.71 -7.70
CA VAL A 24 3.49 -0.40 -6.52
C VAL A 24 2.01 -0.47 -6.87
N ILE A 25 1.20 -1.09 -6.02
CA ILE A 25 -0.26 -0.98 -6.00
C ILE A 25 -0.64 -0.36 -4.66
N PHE A 26 -1.41 0.73 -4.71
CA PHE A 26 -2.05 1.24 -3.50
C PHE A 26 -3.29 0.42 -3.20
N VAL A 27 -3.44 0.00 -1.93
CA VAL A 27 -4.60 -0.74 -1.45
C VAL A 27 -5.39 0.16 -0.52
N LEU A 28 -6.52 0.67 -1.01
CA LEU A 28 -7.34 1.67 -0.35
C LEU A 28 -8.74 1.13 -0.01
N GLY A 29 -9.37 1.75 0.99
CA GLY A 29 -10.67 1.34 1.53
C GLY A 29 -10.78 1.72 3.00
N GLY A 30 -12.01 1.90 3.50
CA GLY A 30 -12.26 2.31 4.88
C GLY A 30 -11.71 1.30 5.90
N PRO A 31 -11.56 1.69 7.18
CA PRO A 31 -11.18 0.73 8.23
C PRO A 31 -12.21 -0.41 8.27
N GLY A 32 -11.79 -1.67 8.45
CA GLY A 32 -12.73 -2.81 8.47
C GLY A 32 -13.13 -3.39 7.10
N SER A 33 -12.79 -2.73 5.98
CA SER A 33 -13.10 -3.21 4.62
C SER A 33 -12.46 -4.54 4.18
N GLY A 34 -11.55 -5.12 4.97
CA GLY A 34 -10.92 -6.42 4.64
C GLY A 34 -9.62 -6.35 3.85
N LYS A 35 -9.07 -5.15 3.57
CA LYS A 35 -7.79 -4.94 2.85
C LYS A 35 -6.67 -5.89 3.28
N GLY A 36 -6.33 -5.91 4.58
CA GLY A 36 -5.22 -6.71 5.08
C GLY A 36 -5.37 -8.22 4.81
N THR A 37 -6.59 -8.74 4.92
CA THR A 37 -6.89 -10.14 4.57
C THR A 37 -6.64 -10.40 3.09
N GLN A 38 -7.11 -9.50 2.23
CA GLN A 38 -6.95 -9.65 0.79
C GLN A 38 -5.49 -9.42 0.34
N CYS A 39 -4.75 -8.52 1.01
CA CYS A 39 -3.32 -8.36 0.82
C CYS A 39 -2.56 -9.66 1.12
N ALA A 40 -2.91 -10.38 2.20
CA ALA A 40 -2.28 -11.65 2.52
C ALA A 40 -2.47 -12.69 1.40
N TYR A 41 -3.68 -12.79 0.85
CA TYR A 41 -3.92 -13.67 -0.30
C TYR A 41 -3.18 -13.19 -1.57
N ILE A 42 -3.09 -11.89 -1.83
CA ILE A 42 -2.35 -11.39 -2.99
C ILE A 42 -0.84 -11.70 -2.86
N VAL A 43 -0.28 -11.60 -1.66
CA VAL A 43 1.11 -11.98 -1.38
C VAL A 43 1.34 -13.45 -1.72
N GLU A 44 0.48 -14.35 -1.20
CA GLU A 44 0.59 -15.79 -1.41
C GLU A 44 0.45 -16.18 -2.89
N HIS A 45 -0.50 -15.59 -3.61
CA HIS A 45 -0.82 -16.00 -4.98
C HIS A 45 -0.01 -15.30 -6.07
N TYR A 46 0.46 -14.06 -5.83
CA TYR A 46 1.07 -13.22 -6.87
C TYR A 46 2.48 -12.74 -6.52
N GLY A 47 3.03 -13.14 -5.37
CA GLY A 47 4.41 -12.85 -4.97
C GLY A 47 4.69 -11.36 -4.76
N TYR A 48 3.71 -10.62 -4.26
CA TYR A 48 3.89 -9.24 -3.82
C TYR A 48 4.44 -9.20 -2.38
N THR A 49 5.05 -8.08 -1.99
CA THR A 49 5.34 -7.75 -0.59
C THR A 49 4.24 -6.83 -0.06
N HIS A 50 3.64 -7.16 1.09
CA HIS A 50 2.65 -6.30 1.75
C HIS A 50 3.33 -5.33 2.72
N LEU A 51 3.13 -4.03 2.50
CA LEU A 51 3.59 -2.94 3.35
C LEU A 51 2.36 -2.22 3.92
N SER A 52 2.05 -2.46 5.19
CA SER A 52 0.99 -1.77 5.91
C SER A 52 1.54 -0.51 6.57
N ALA A 53 1.08 0.67 6.12
CA ALA A 53 1.53 1.95 6.69
C ALA A 53 1.23 2.03 8.21
N GLY A 54 0.09 1.49 8.64
CA GLY A 54 -0.26 1.44 10.05
C GLY A 54 0.65 0.54 10.88
N ASP A 55 1.12 -0.59 10.32
CA ASP A 55 2.05 -1.48 11.03
C ASP A 55 3.45 -0.88 11.09
N LEU A 56 3.92 -0.23 10.03
CA LEU A 56 5.17 0.51 10.03
C LEU A 56 5.19 1.61 11.10
N LEU A 57 4.10 2.39 11.20
CA LEU A 57 3.96 3.42 12.23
C LEU A 57 3.92 2.82 13.64
N ARG A 58 3.23 1.69 13.85
CA ARG A 58 3.23 0.99 15.14
C ARG A 58 4.60 0.42 15.51
N ALA A 59 5.37 -0.07 14.54
CA ALA A 59 6.74 -0.52 14.76
C ALA A 59 7.65 0.67 15.15
N GLU A 60 7.47 1.83 14.51
CA GLU A 60 8.20 3.05 14.85
C GLU A 60 7.89 3.58 16.25
N ILE A 61 6.65 3.41 16.76
CA ILE A 61 6.34 3.69 18.16
C ILE A 61 7.17 2.79 19.09
N LYS A 62 7.27 1.50 18.77
CA LYS A 62 7.95 0.50 19.60
C LYS A 62 9.46 0.63 19.59
N SER A 63 10.06 1.22 18.55
CA SER A 63 11.51 1.43 18.47
C SER A 63 12.02 2.49 19.45
N GLY A 64 11.14 3.34 19.99
CA GLY A 64 11.51 4.39 20.96
C GLY A 64 12.20 5.61 20.33
N ASN A 65 12.15 5.74 19.00
CA ASN A 65 12.70 6.89 18.27
C ASN A 65 11.96 8.21 18.60
N GLU A 66 12.55 9.35 18.23
CA GLU A 66 12.04 10.70 18.51
C GLU A 66 10.57 10.92 18.08
N ASN A 67 10.12 10.27 17.01
CA ASN A 67 8.75 10.40 16.51
C ASN A 67 7.72 9.54 17.26
N GLY A 68 8.14 8.57 18.08
CA GLY A 68 7.26 7.54 18.64
C GLY A 68 6.08 8.12 19.42
N THR A 69 6.32 9.09 20.30
CA THR A 69 5.26 9.76 21.09
C THR A 69 4.28 10.52 20.20
N MET A 70 4.77 11.25 19.18
CA MET A 70 3.91 11.99 18.24
C MET A 70 3.02 11.02 17.45
N ILE A 71 3.60 9.96 16.90
CA ILE A 71 2.88 8.93 16.15
C ILE A 71 1.82 8.28 17.04
N GLN A 72 2.16 7.91 18.28
CA GLN A 72 1.23 7.28 19.22
C GLN A 72 0.00 8.16 19.49
N ASN A 73 0.21 9.45 19.79
CA ASN A 73 -0.88 10.38 20.07
C ASN A 73 -1.79 10.55 18.85
N MET A 74 -1.21 10.73 17.65
CA MET A 74 -2.00 10.91 16.44
C MET A 74 -2.83 9.66 16.09
N ILE A 75 -2.26 8.45 16.25
CA ILE A 75 -2.99 7.20 16.03
C ILE A 75 -4.14 7.05 17.01
N LYS A 76 -3.91 7.31 18.31
CA LYS A 76 -4.96 7.25 19.35
C LYS A 76 -6.11 8.21 19.05
N GLU A 77 -5.79 9.39 18.54
CA GLU A 77 -6.79 10.40 18.17
C GLU A 77 -7.45 10.15 16.79
N GLY A 78 -7.02 9.12 16.05
CA GLY A 78 -7.53 8.82 14.71
C GLY A 78 -7.08 9.83 13.64
N LYS A 79 -6.01 10.59 13.87
CA LYS A 79 -5.45 11.59 12.96
C LYS A 79 -4.44 10.96 11.97
N ILE A 80 -4.18 11.66 10.86
CA ILE A 80 -3.17 11.28 9.87
C ILE A 80 -1.79 11.76 10.34
N VAL A 81 -0.84 10.85 10.46
CA VAL A 81 0.57 11.16 10.74
C VAL A 81 1.17 11.94 9.56
N PRO A 82 2.07 12.93 9.79
CA PRO A 82 2.70 13.71 8.72
C PRO A 82 3.26 12.83 7.59
N SER A 83 3.10 13.34 6.36
CA SER A 83 3.46 12.66 5.13
C SER A 83 4.91 12.19 5.14
N GLU A 84 5.82 13.05 5.60
CA GLU A 84 7.26 12.82 5.59
C GLU A 84 7.67 11.61 6.43
N VAL A 85 7.02 11.41 7.59
CA VAL A 85 7.30 10.28 8.47
C VAL A 85 6.88 8.98 7.78
N THR A 86 5.66 8.94 7.27
CA THR A 86 5.12 7.72 6.64
C THR A 86 5.86 7.37 5.35
N ILE A 87 6.20 8.37 4.52
CA ILE A 87 6.95 8.16 3.28
C ILE A 87 8.37 7.65 3.57
N LYS A 88 9.07 8.20 4.58
CA LYS A 88 10.39 7.70 4.97
C LYS A 88 10.35 6.23 5.40
N LEU A 89 9.35 5.85 6.20
CA LEU A 89 9.16 4.46 6.63
C LEU A 89 8.88 3.53 5.43
N LEU A 90 8.01 3.96 4.50
CA LEU A 90 7.72 3.19 3.29
C LEU A 90 8.94 3.07 2.37
N GLN A 91 9.71 4.14 2.16
CA GLN A 91 10.93 4.11 1.35
C GLN A 91 11.94 3.14 1.91
N LYS A 92 12.21 3.23 3.22
CA LYS A 92 13.10 2.29 3.91
C LYS A 92 12.62 0.85 3.72
N ALA A 93 11.33 0.58 3.94
CA ALA A 93 10.76 -0.75 3.79
C ALA A 93 10.81 -1.28 2.35
N ILE A 94 10.68 -0.42 1.33
CA ILE A 94 10.83 -0.80 -0.08
C ILE A 94 12.30 -1.11 -0.41
N GLN A 95 13.23 -0.27 0.05
CA GLN A 95 14.66 -0.39 -0.24
C GLN A 95 15.32 -1.58 0.46
N GLU A 96 14.91 -1.88 1.69
CA GLU A 96 15.41 -3.02 2.46
C GLU A 96 14.79 -4.34 2.02
N ASN A 97 13.78 -4.32 1.14
CA ASN A 97 13.14 -5.51 0.61
C ASN A 97 13.76 -5.94 -0.73
N GLY A 98 13.96 -7.24 -0.92
CA GLY A 98 14.50 -7.79 -2.17
C GLY A 98 13.49 -7.97 -3.31
N ASN A 99 12.22 -7.61 -3.11
CA ASN A 99 11.15 -7.77 -4.10
C ASN A 99 11.00 -6.51 -4.98
N ASP A 100 10.45 -6.65 -6.19
CA ASP A 100 10.13 -5.55 -7.10
C ASP A 100 8.61 -5.26 -7.18
N LYS A 101 7.79 -5.95 -6.38
CA LYS A 101 6.32 -5.82 -6.34
C LYS A 101 5.80 -5.54 -4.93
N PHE A 102 5.08 -4.44 -4.74
CA PHE A 102 4.61 -3.99 -3.44
C PHE A 102 3.12 -3.64 -3.43
N LEU A 103 2.44 -4.08 -2.36
CA LEU A 103 1.12 -3.62 -1.95
C LEU A 103 1.32 -2.64 -0.81
N ILE A 104 0.97 -1.37 -1.03
CA ILE A 104 1.01 -0.37 0.04
C ILE A 104 -0.41 -0.20 0.56
N ASP A 105 -0.67 -0.74 1.75
CA ASP A 105 -1.98 -0.78 2.40
C ASP A 105 -2.15 0.37 3.40
N GLY A 106 -3.26 1.09 3.27
CA GLY A 106 -3.63 2.16 4.17
C GLY A 106 -2.88 3.47 3.95
N PHE A 107 -2.23 3.61 2.80
CA PHE A 107 -1.57 4.82 2.28
C PHE A 107 -1.74 4.88 0.75
N PRO A 108 -1.85 6.07 0.13
CA PRO A 108 -1.94 7.40 0.75
C PRO A 108 -3.31 7.66 1.39
N ARG A 109 -3.33 8.47 2.48
CA ARG A 109 -4.56 8.79 3.21
C ARG A 109 -5.16 10.16 2.90
N ASN A 110 -4.41 11.01 2.20
CA ASN A 110 -4.85 12.31 1.72
C ASN A 110 -4.06 12.69 0.46
N GLU A 111 -4.44 13.81 -0.15
CA GLU A 111 -3.83 14.32 -1.37
C GLU A 111 -2.35 14.70 -1.18
N GLU A 112 -2.01 15.23 0.00
CA GLU A 112 -0.63 15.59 0.34
C GLU A 112 0.29 14.36 0.40
N ASN A 113 -0.14 13.27 1.07
CA ASN A 113 0.55 11.99 1.11
C ASN A 113 0.79 11.46 -0.30
N ARG A 114 -0.24 11.50 -1.15
CA ARG A 114 -0.16 11.04 -2.54
C ARG A 114 0.85 11.87 -3.33
N ALA A 115 0.73 13.20 -3.28
CA ALA A 115 1.62 14.14 -3.95
C ALA A 115 3.07 13.95 -3.54
N ALA A 116 3.31 13.91 -2.23
CA ALA A 116 4.64 13.78 -1.66
C ALA A 116 5.26 12.42 -2.00
N PHE A 117 4.50 11.33 -1.94
CA PHE A 117 5.02 10.00 -2.28
C PHE A 117 5.49 9.95 -3.74
N GLU A 118 4.64 10.35 -4.69
CA GLU A 118 5.01 10.34 -6.12
C GLU A 118 6.20 11.26 -6.39
N LYS A 119 6.25 12.44 -5.76
CA LYS A 119 7.35 13.39 -5.91
C LYS A 119 8.67 12.87 -5.35
N VAL A 120 8.66 12.28 -4.15
CA VAL A 120 9.87 11.86 -3.43
C VAL A 120 10.41 10.53 -3.94
N THR A 121 9.52 9.60 -4.30
CA THR A 121 9.91 8.26 -4.76
C THR A 121 10.04 8.17 -6.28
N GLU A 122 9.43 9.11 -7.00
CA GLU A 122 9.21 9.04 -8.44
C GLU A 122 8.52 7.73 -8.89
N ILE A 123 7.72 7.14 -8.01
CA ILE A 123 6.91 5.95 -8.26
C ILE A 123 5.45 6.39 -8.35
N GLU A 124 4.86 6.20 -9.53
CA GLU A 124 3.41 6.25 -9.71
C GLU A 124 2.83 4.83 -9.53
N PRO A 125 1.71 4.65 -8.82
CA PRO A 125 1.12 3.32 -8.67
C PRO A 125 0.68 2.77 -10.04
N LYS A 126 0.85 1.45 -10.22
CA LYS A 126 0.33 0.72 -11.38
C LYS A 126 -1.19 0.86 -11.47
N PHE A 127 -1.86 0.67 -10.32
CA PHE A 127 -3.26 0.96 -10.10
C PHE A 127 -3.55 1.08 -8.60
N VAL A 128 -4.74 1.56 -8.27
CA VAL A 128 -5.32 1.56 -6.93
C VAL A 128 -6.33 0.42 -6.85
N LEU A 129 -6.11 -0.52 -5.93
CA LEU A 129 -7.07 -1.55 -5.56
C LEU A 129 -7.96 -0.99 -4.46
N PHE A 130 -9.20 -0.63 -4.80
CA PHE A 130 -10.14 -0.02 -3.86
C PHE A 130 -11.18 -1.04 -3.39
N PHE A 131 -11.17 -1.32 -2.08
CA PHE A 131 -12.17 -2.14 -1.41
C PHE A 131 -13.35 -1.27 -0.97
N ASP A 132 -14.41 -1.31 -1.76
CA ASP A 132 -15.64 -0.57 -1.53
C ASP A 132 -16.55 -1.39 -0.61
N CYS A 133 -16.75 -0.90 0.62
CA CYS A 133 -17.49 -1.57 1.67
C CYS A 133 -18.43 -0.56 2.32
N PRO A 134 -19.72 -0.89 2.51
CA PRO A 134 -20.64 -0.05 3.28
C PRO A 134 -20.14 0.20 4.70
N GLU A 135 -20.43 1.38 5.23
CA GLU A 135 -20.01 1.80 6.57
C GLU A 135 -20.52 0.86 7.66
N GLU A 136 -21.77 0.42 7.55
CA GLU A 136 -22.42 -0.46 8.53
C GLU A 136 -21.67 -1.80 8.63
N GLU A 137 -21.25 -2.36 7.49
CA GLU A 137 -20.50 -3.62 7.46
C GLU A 137 -19.07 -3.43 7.99
N MET A 138 -18.44 -2.29 7.70
CA MET A 138 -17.13 -1.95 8.24
C MET A 138 -17.17 -1.78 9.77
N GLU A 139 -18.17 -1.08 10.30
CA GLU A 139 -18.36 -0.88 11.74
C GLU A 139 -18.63 -2.23 12.43
N ARG A 140 -19.53 -3.06 11.88
CA ARG A 140 -19.82 -4.41 12.38
C ARG A 140 -18.55 -5.26 12.48
N ARG A 141 -17.70 -5.23 11.44
CA ARG A 141 -16.42 -5.97 11.41
C ARG A 141 -15.42 -5.46 12.42
N LEU A 142 -15.34 -4.15 12.65
CA LEU A 142 -14.40 -3.55 13.61
C LEU A 142 -14.82 -3.85 15.06
N LEU A 143 -16.12 -3.77 15.38
CA LEU A 143 -16.63 -4.10 16.70
C LEU A 143 -16.47 -5.59 17.05
N GLY A 144 -16.54 -6.49 16.05
CA GLY A 144 -16.28 -7.92 16.24
C GLY A 144 -14.80 -8.31 16.29
N ARG A 145 -13.88 -7.35 16.09
CA ARG A 145 -12.45 -7.63 15.94
C ARG A 145 -11.76 -7.73 17.31
N ASN A 146 -11.65 -8.94 17.85
CA ASN A 146 -10.91 -9.23 19.10
C ASN A 146 -9.37 -9.19 18.93
N GLN A 147 -8.80 -8.29 18.13
CA GLN A 147 -7.36 -8.26 17.80
C GLN A 147 -6.51 -7.33 18.70
N GLY A 148 -7.05 -6.83 19.82
CA GLY A 148 -6.23 -6.19 20.87
C GLY A 148 -5.52 -4.89 20.45
N ARG A 149 -6.07 -4.14 19.49
CA ARG A 149 -5.56 -2.80 19.17
C ARG A 149 -6.18 -1.77 20.10
N GLU A 150 -5.36 -0.95 20.74
CA GLU A 150 -5.82 0.12 21.64
C GLU A 150 -6.74 1.14 20.94
N ASP A 151 -6.64 1.27 19.61
CA ASP A 151 -7.39 2.22 18.79
C ASP A 151 -8.67 1.66 18.15
N ASP A 152 -9.06 0.42 18.45
CA ASP A 152 -10.31 -0.19 17.95
C ASP A 152 -11.50 0.06 18.92
N ASN A 153 -11.64 1.28 19.44
CA ASN A 153 -12.82 1.71 20.19
C ASN A 153 -13.80 2.49 19.28
N ILE A 154 -15.08 2.56 19.65
CA ILE A 154 -16.14 3.13 18.78
C ILE A 154 -15.88 4.59 18.38
N GLU A 155 -15.32 5.40 19.27
CA GLU A 155 -15.02 6.81 18.99
C GLU A 155 -13.90 6.94 17.96
N THR A 156 -12.80 6.19 18.15
CA THR A 156 -11.68 6.20 17.21
C THR A 156 -12.07 5.58 15.86
N ILE A 157 -12.93 4.56 15.85
CA ILE A 157 -13.49 3.97 14.62
C ILE A 157 -14.25 5.03 13.81
N ARG A 158 -15.17 5.77 14.43
CA ARG A 158 -15.92 6.86 13.77
C ARG A 158 -15.00 7.96 13.23
N LYS A 159 -13.98 8.36 13.99
CA LYS A 159 -12.97 9.32 13.52
C LYS A 159 -12.23 8.80 12.29
N ARG A 160 -11.85 7.51 12.29
CA ARG A 160 -11.18 6.88 11.15
C ARG A 160 -12.07 6.78 9.91
N PHE A 161 -13.38 6.58 10.07
CA PHE A 161 -14.33 6.65 8.96
C PHE A 161 -14.43 8.06 8.39
N LYS A 162 -14.62 9.06 9.26
CA LYS A 162 -14.68 10.47 8.85
C LYS A 162 -13.43 10.88 8.07
N VAL A 163 -12.24 10.55 8.58
CA VAL A 163 -10.97 10.81 7.89
C VAL A 163 -10.89 10.09 6.55
N PHE A 164 -11.36 8.86 6.44
CA PHE A 164 -11.40 8.14 5.18
C PHE A 164 -12.27 8.87 4.13
N LEU A 165 -13.50 9.25 4.50
CA LEU A 165 -14.42 9.94 3.60
C LEU A 165 -13.90 11.33 3.18
N GLU A 166 -13.41 12.12 4.14
CA GLU A 166 -13.00 13.51 3.89
C GLU A 166 -11.64 13.61 3.19
N SER A 167 -10.72 12.68 3.48
CA SER A 167 -9.31 12.80 3.05
C SER A 167 -8.87 11.70 2.10
N SER A 168 -9.27 10.45 2.31
CA SER A 168 -8.80 9.32 1.49
C SER A 168 -9.65 9.11 0.23
N LEU A 169 -10.96 9.39 0.27
CA LEU A 169 -11.83 9.26 -0.89
C LEU A 169 -11.45 10.20 -2.06
N PRO A 170 -11.05 11.47 -1.84
CA PRO A 170 -10.54 12.33 -2.90
C PRO A 170 -9.34 11.74 -3.66
N VAL A 171 -8.46 10.99 -2.97
CA VAL A 171 -7.34 10.29 -3.60
C VAL A 171 -7.84 9.19 -4.53
N ILE A 172 -8.86 8.44 -4.12
CA ILE A 172 -9.48 7.40 -4.96
C ILE A 172 -10.07 8.07 -6.22
N GLN A 173 -10.82 9.16 -6.05
CA GLN A 173 -11.41 9.92 -7.16
C GLN A 173 -10.35 10.45 -8.13
N TYR A 174 -9.22 10.94 -7.62
CA TYR A 174 -8.08 11.37 -8.43
C TYR A 174 -7.57 10.25 -9.36
N TYR A 175 -7.38 9.04 -8.83
CA TYR A 175 -6.94 7.91 -9.65
C TYR A 175 -8.07 7.32 -10.51
N GLU A 176 -9.33 7.47 -10.10
CA GLU A 176 -10.51 7.04 -10.88
C GLU A 176 -10.61 7.88 -12.16
N ALA A 177 -10.44 9.21 -12.06
CA ALA A 177 -10.37 10.11 -13.21
C ALA A 177 -9.22 9.78 -14.18
N LYS A 178 -8.16 9.11 -13.69
CA LYS A 178 -7.04 8.61 -14.51
C LYS A 178 -7.23 7.18 -15.05
N GLY A 179 -8.37 6.53 -14.79
CA GLY A 179 -8.61 5.13 -15.18
C GLY A 179 -7.76 4.10 -14.41
N LYS A 180 -7.17 4.50 -13.28
CA LYS A 180 -6.24 3.68 -12.48
C LYS A 180 -6.89 2.99 -11.29
N VAL A 181 -8.19 3.13 -11.07
CA VAL A 181 -8.89 2.42 -9.99
C VAL A 181 -9.37 1.05 -10.47
N ARG A 182 -9.21 0.06 -9.59
CA ARG A 182 -9.79 -1.29 -9.69
C ARG A 182 -10.65 -1.47 -8.43
N LYS A 183 -11.96 -1.30 -8.60
CA LYS A 183 -12.93 -1.34 -7.49
C LYS A 183 -13.35 -2.78 -7.24
N ILE A 184 -13.37 -3.19 -5.98
CA ILE A 184 -13.76 -4.52 -5.49
C ILE A 184 -14.92 -4.33 -4.50
N HIS A 185 -15.99 -5.10 -4.68
CA HIS A 185 -17.11 -5.04 -3.76
C HIS A 185 -16.84 -5.89 -2.51
N ALA A 186 -16.53 -5.24 -1.40
CA ALA A 186 -15.94 -5.85 -0.22
C ALA A 186 -16.93 -6.26 0.88
N ALA A 187 -18.23 -6.16 0.62
CA ALA A 187 -19.31 -6.57 1.54
C ALA A 187 -19.64 -8.08 1.46
N LYS A 188 -19.01 -8.81 0.54
CA LYS A 188 -19.17 -10.26 0.32
C LYS A 188 -18.31 -11.10 1.28
N PRO A 189 -18.53 -12.43 1.36
CA PRO A 189 -17.61 -13.37 1.99
C PRO A 189 -16.16 -13.22 1.48
N ILE A 190 -15.19 -13.55 2.34
CA ILE A 190 -13.76 -13.31 2.08
C ILE A 190 -13.29 -13.95 0.77
N GLU A 191 -13.76 -15.17 0.50
CA GLU A 191 -13.41 -15.96 -0.67
C GLU A 191 -13.96 -15.33 -1.96
N ASP A 192 -15.20 -14.84 -1.92
CA ASP A 192 -15.86 -14.19 -3.05
C ASP A 192 -15.19 -12.86 -3.40
N VAL A 193 -14.85 -12.07 -2.39
CA VAL A 193 -14.04 -10.85 -2.55
C VAL A 193 -12.70 -11.20 -3.21
N PHE A 194 -12.08 -12.31 -2.81
CA PHE A 194 -10.81 -12.72 -3.40
C PHE A 194 -10.96 -13.17 -4.86
N GLN A 195 -12.08 -13.77 -5.28
CA GLN A 195 -12.31 -14.08 -6.69
C GLN A 195 -12.35 -12.81 -7.55
N GLU A 196 -12.98 -11.74 -7.07
CA GLU A 196 -12.95 -10.43 -7.75
C GLU A 196 -11.53 -9.88 -7.83
N VAL A 197 -10.75 -10.00 -6.75
CA VAL A 197 -9.34 -9.62 -6.74
C VAL A 197 -8.56 -10.41 -7.79
N LYS A 198 -8.73 -11.74 -7.89
CA LYS A 198 -8.03 -12.54 -8.91
C LYS A 198 -8.29 -12.01 -10.31
N ALA A 199 -9.54 -11.66 -10.62
CA ALA A 199 -9.90 -11.10 -11.91
C ALA A 199 -9.16 -9.79 -12.24
N VAL A 200 -8.69 -9.03 -11.24
CA VAL A 200 -7.84 -7.84 -11.45
C VAL A 200 -6.40 -8.22 -11.81
N PHE A 201 -5.86 -9.30 -11.22
CA PHE A 201 -4.47 -9.73 -11.40
C PHE A 201 -4.28 -10.73 -12.55
N THR A 202 -5.35 -11.35 -13.05
CA THR A 202 -5.31 -12.20 -14.26
C THR A 202 -4.98 -11.37 -15.51
N PRO A 203 -3.95 -11.71 -16.29
CA PRO A 203 -3.64 -11.06 -17.56
C PRO A 203 -4.82 -11.10 -18.54
N GLU A 204 -4.99 -10.05 -19.35
CA GLU A 204 -6.06 -9.98 -20.36
C GLU A 204 -6.05 -11.17 -21.34
N ALA A 205 -4.87 -11.69 -21.66
CA ALA A 205 -4.70 -12.86 -22.53
C ALA A 205 -5.31 -14.17 -21.95
N GLU A 206 -5.44 -14.27 -20.62
CA GLU A 206 -6.05 -15.43 -19.96
C GLU A 206 -7.57 -15.27 -19.78
N LYS A 207 -8.06 -14.02 -19.69
CA LYS A 207 -9.49 -13.72 -19.64
C LYS A 207 -10.23 -14.15 -20.92
N VAL A 208 -9.59 -14.00 -22.09
CA VAL A 208 -10.16 -14.41 -23.38
C VAL A 208 -10.24 -15.93 -23.51
N LYS A 209 -9.24 -16.67 -23.02
CA LYS A 209 -9.26 -18.15 -23.04
C LYS A 209 -10.38 -18.72 -22.18
N ASN A 210 -10.63 -18.14 -21.00
CA ASN A 210 -11.71 -18.59 -20.13
C ASN A 210 -13.11 -18.28 -20.70
N ASN A 211 -13.27 -17.19 -21.47
CA ASN A 211 -14.55 -16.89 -22.14
C ASN A 211 -14.79 -17.72 -23.41
N THR A 212 -13.74 -18.24 -24.05
CA THR A 212 -13.88 -19.03 -25.28
C THR A 212 -14.12 -20.51 -24.98
N CYS A 213 -13.69 -20.99 -23.81
CA CYS A 213 -13.87 -22.39 -23.38
C CYS A 213 -15.32 -22.73 -22.95
N VAL A 214 -16.18 -21.72 -22.74
CA VAL A 214 -17.60 -21.92 -22.34
C VAL A 214 -18.56 -21.93 -23.53
N ILE A 215 -18.05 -21.80 -24.76
CA ILE A 215 -18.86 -21.73 -26.00
C ILE A 215 -18.60 -22.95 -26.92
N LEU A 216 -18.14 -24.07 -26.37
CA LEU A 216 -18.03 -25.35 -27.10
C LEU A 216 -18.71 -26.48 -26.35
#